data_AF-A0A522B2F0-F1
#
_entry.id   AF-A0A522B2F0-F1
#
_cell.length_a   1.000
_cell.length_b   1.000
_cell.length_c   1.000
_cell.angle_alpha   90.00
_cell.angle_beta   90.00
_cell.angle_gamma   90.00
#
_symmetry.space_group_name_H-M   'P 1'
#
loop_
_entity.id
_entity.type
_entity.pdbx_description
1 polymer ?
#
loop_
_entity_poly.entity_id
_entity_poly.type
_entity_poly.pdbx_seq_one_letter_code
_entity_poly.pdbx_strand_id
1 'polypeptide(L)'
;MIRRIVERIRAAWPQAAILRRGDSGFCREPLMAWCESNGVDYLFGLAKNARLCRIIGAELQWAKREHEKTGAPSRCFTEFTYRTKKSWSRSRRVVA
;
A
#
# COMPACT_ATOMS: atom_id res chain seq x y z
N MET A 1 15.13 -5.94 -11.72
CA MET A 1 16.01 -6.03 -10.53
C MET A 1 15.50 -7.05 -9.48
N ILE A 2 14.24 -7.00 -9.04
CA ILE A 2 13.74 -7.91 -7.97
C ILE A 2 13.63 -9.39 -8.36
N ARG A 3 13.38 -9.68 -9.64
CA ARG A 3 13.20 -11.03 -10.17
C ARG A 3 14.29 -12.02 -9.74
N ARG A 4 15.56 -11.65 -9.93
CA ARG A 4 16.71 -12.49 -9.57
C ARG A 4 16.75 -12.87 -8.09
N ILE A 5 16.32 -11.98 -7.20
CA ILE A 5 16.30 -12.26 -5.76
C ILE A 5 15.18 -13.26 -5.45
N VAL A 6 13.99 -13.03 -6.00
CA VAL A 6 12.83 -13.91 -5.81
C VAL A 6 13.11 -15.32 -6.34
N GLU A 7 13.70 -15.44 -7.53
CA GLU A 7 14.08 -16.73 -8.13
C GLU A 7 15.07 -17.50 -7.25
N ARG A 8 16.08 -16.82 -6.69
CA ARG A 8 17.04 -17.46 -5.79
C ARG A 8 16.41 -17.89 -4.47
N ILE A 9 15.53 -17.08 -3.89
CA ILE A 9 14.81 -17.45 -2.67
C ILE A 9 13.96 -18.70 -2.93
N ARG A 10 13.24 -18.75 -4.05
CA ARG A 10 12.40 -19.91 -4.39
C ARG A 10 13.19 -21.16 -4.70
N ALA A 11 14.38 -21.04 -5.28
CA ALA A 11 15.26 -22.18 -5.50
C ALA A 11 15.69 -22.84 -4.18
N ALA A 12 15.93 -22.06 -3.13
CA ALA A 12 16.30 -22.57 -1.81
C ALA A 12 15.08 -22.95 -0.95
N TRP A 13 13.99 -22.19 -1.06
CA TRP A 13 12.76 -22.38 -0.29
C TRP A 13 11.52 -22.24 -1.19
N PRO A 14 11.10 -23.32 -1.86
CA PRO A 14 10.00 -23.28 -2.84
C PRO A 14 8.66 -22.83 -2.26
N GLN A 15 8.43 -23.09 -0.96
CA GLN A 15 7.17 -22.80 -0.27
C GLN A 15 7.21 -21.49 0.53
N ALA A 16 8.33 -20.75 0.52
CA ALA A 16 8.43 -19.52 1.28
C ALA A 16 7.48 -18.44 0.72
N ALA A 17 6.64 -17.88 1.57
CA ALA A 17 5.89 -16.68 1.27
C ALA A 17 6.86 -15.48 1.17
N ILE A 18 6.71 -14.66 0.14
CA ILE A 18 7.58 -13.51 -0.11
C ILE A 18 6.74 -12.24 -0.09
N LEU A 19 6.97 -11.38 0.90
CA LEU A 19 6.37 -10.06 1.01
C LEU A 19 7.40 -8.98 0.69
N ARG A 20 7.08 -8.11 -0.28
CA ARG A 20 7.89 -6.95 -0.61
C ARG A 20 7.34 -5.68 0.04
N ARG A 21 8.17 -5.00 0.81
CA ARG A 21 7.85 -3.69 1.38
C ARG A 21 8.58 -2.56 0.67
N GLY A 22 7.95 -1.39 0.63
CA GLY A 22 8.55 -0.18 0.07
C GLY A 22 7.72 1.08 0.36
N ASP A 23 8.32 2.25 0.18
CA ASP A 23 7.62 3.53 0.26
C ASP A 23 6.83 3.84 -1.03
N SER A 24 6.27 5.05 -1.12
CA SER A 24 5.47 5.50 -2.26
C SER A 24 6.19 5.53 -3.61
N GLY A 25 7.52 5.61 -3.64
CA GLY A 25 8.32 5.48 -4.85
C GLY A 25 8.19 4.10 -5.52
N PHE A 26 7.81 3.07 -4.76
CA PHE A 26 7.61 1.70 -5.25
C PHE A 26 6.16 1.40 -5.62
N CYS A 27 5.21 2.30 -5.32
CA CYS A 27 3.80 2.14 -5.64
C CYS A 27 3.51 2.42 -7.13
N ARG A 28 4.20 1.69 -8.00
CA ARG A 28 4.17 1.82 -9.46
C ARG A 28 3.58 0.57 -10.09
N GLU A 29 2.77 0.79 -11.13
CA GLU A 29 2.03 -0.29 -11.79
C GLU A 29 2.91 -1.46 -12.24
N PRO A 30 4.04 -1.26 -12.96
CA PRO A 30 4.82 -2.39 -13.45
C PRO A 30 5.36 -3.28 -12.33
N LEU A 31 5.66 -2.71 -11.16
CA LEU A 31 6.17 -3.47 -10.02
C LEU A 31 5.04 -4.23 -9.32
N MET A 32 3.90 -3.59 -9.06
CA MET A 32 2.75 -4.26 -8.43
C MET A 32 2.19 -5.37 -9.31
N ALA A 33 2.02 -5.12 -10.62
CA ALA A 33 1.60 -6.13 -11.57
C ALA A 33 2.59 -7.30 -11.65
N TRP A 34 3.90 -7.02 -11.62
CA TRP A 34 4.90 -8.08 -11.58
C TRP A 34 4.80 -8.92 -10.30
N CYS A 35 4.63 -8.28 -9.13
CA CYS A 35 4.41 -8.98 -7.87
C CYS A 35 3.18 -9.90 -7.93
N GLU A 36 2.05 -9.38 -8.44
CA GLU A 36 0.79 -10.12 -8.61
C GLU A 36 0.97 -11.34 -9.53
N SER A 37 1.57 -11.17 -10.71
CA SER A 37 1.79 -12.26 -11.67
C SER A 37 2.80 -13.30 -11.19
N ASN A 38 3.65 -12.96 -10.22
CA ASN A 38 4.68 -13.86 -9.72
C ASN A 38 4.33 -14.45 -8.36
N GLY A 39 3.16 -14.20 -7.77
CA GLY A 39 2.81 -14.70 -6.42
C GLY A 39 3.74 -14.15 -5.34
N VAL A 40 4.07 -12.86 -5.43
CA VAL A 40 4.83 -12.11 -4.44
C VAL A 40 3.88 -11.08 -3.84
N ASP A 41 3.66 -11.16 -2.53
CA ASP A 41 2.87 -10.17 -1.83
C ASP A 41 3.60 -8.82 -1.77
N TYR A 42 2.86 -7.73 -1.63
CA TYR A 42 3.47 -6.40 -1.49
C TYR A 42 2.72 -5.49 -0.53
N LEU A 43 3.48 -4.62 0.11
CA LEU A 43 2.99 -3.52 0.94
C LEU A 43 3.80 -2.28 0.57
N PHE A 44 3.20 -1.42 -0.25
CA PHE A 44 3.81 -0.17 -0.67
C PHE A 44 3.08 1.02 -0.05
N GLY A 45 3.85 1.98 0.46
CA GLY A 45 3.29 3.28 0.83
C GLY A 45 2.60 3.91 -0.38
N LEU A 46 1.52 4.65 -0.17
CA LEU A 46 0.84 5.38 -1.24
C LEU A 46 0.98 6.88 -0.97
N ALA A 47 1.48 7.63 -1.95
CA ALA A 47 1.68 9.06 -1.79
C ALA A 47 0.33 9.77 -1.56
N LYS A 48 0.27 10.62 -0.53
CA LYS A 48 -0.88 11.45 -0.20
C LYS A 48 -1.29 12.27 -1.43
N ASN A 49 -2.58 12.28 -1.75
CA ASN A 49 -3.13 13.11 -2.81
C ASN A 49 -4.55 13.56 -2.48
N ALA A 50 -5.02 14.61 -3.17
CA ALA A 50 -6.32 15.24 -2.89
C ALA A 50 -7.52 14.30 -3.04
N ARG A 51 -7.43 13.21 -3.81
CA ARG A 51 -8.49 12.21 -3.91
C ARG A 51 -8.49 11.28 -2.71
N LEU A 52 -7.32 10.81 -2.27
CA LEU A 52 -7.20 10.01 -1.05
C LEU A 52 -7.69 10.80 0.17
N CYS A 53 -7.24 12.04 0.34
CA CYS A 53 -7.69 12.90 1.45
C CYS A 53 -9.22 13.09 1.49
N ARG A 54 -9.88 13.11 0.31
CA ARG A 54 -11.34 13.19 0.24
C ARG A 54 -12.02 11.89 0.64
N ILE A 55 -11.42 10.74 0.32
CA ILE A 55 -11.95 9.43 0.70
C ILE A 55 -11.90 9.27 2.23
N ILE A 56 -10.76 9.60 2.86
CA ILE A 56 -10.52 9.41 4.30
C ILE A 56 -10.82 10.65 5.15
N GLY A 57 -11.60 11.59 4.61
CA GLY A 57 -11.81 12.90 5.22
C GLY A 57 -12.45 12.83 6.60
N ALA A 58 -13.40 11.90 6.78
CA ALA A 58 -14.10 11.71 8.05
C ALA A 58 -13.15 11.19 9.15
N GLU A 59 -12.30 10.23 8.79
CA GLU A 59 -11.29 9.62 9.64
C GLU A 59 -10.24 10.65 10.05
N LEU A 60 -9.73 11.45 9.10
CA LEU A 60 -8.82 12.56 9.38
C LEU A 60 -9.43 13.59 10.34
N GLN A 61 -10.71 13.93 10.16
CA GLN A 61 -11.40 14.84 11.08
C GLN A 61 -11.58 14.23 12.47
N TRP A 62 -11.89 12.93 12.55
CA TRP A 62 -12.01 12.24 13.82
C TRP A 62 -10.68 12.24 14.58
N ALA A 63 -9.58 11.85 13.92
CA ALA A 63 -8.26 11.84 14.53
C ALA A 63 -7.82 13.24 14.99
N LYS A 64 -8.15 14.28 14.20
CA LYS A 64 -7.90 15.67 14.57
C LYS A 64 -8.67 16.07 15.84
N ARG A 65 -9.97 15.82 15.90
CA ARG A 65 -10.80 16.12 17.08
C ARG A 65 -10.32 15.39 18.32
N GLU A 66 -9.89 14.15 18.17
CA GLU A 66 -9.39 13.38 19.30
C GLU A 66 -8.08 13.94 19.82
N HIS A 67 -7.16 14.32 18.93
CA HIS A 67 -5.93 15.00 19.30
C HIS A 67 -6.19 16.35 20.00
N GLU A 68 -7.15 17.14 19.51
CA GLU A 68 -7.55 18.41 20.14
C GLU A 68 -8.10 18.22 21.56
N LYS A 69 -8.77 17.10 21.83
CA LYS A 69 -9.29 16.77 23.17
C LYS A 69 -8.22 16.24 24.11
N THR A 70 -7.33 15.37 23.64
CA THR A 70 -6.42 14.61 24.50
C THR A 70 -5.02 15.18 24.56
N GLY A 71 -4.62 16.04 23.60
CA GLY A 71 -3.24 16.49 23.39
C GLY A 71 -2.27 15.38 22.92
N ALA A 72 -2.64 14.11 23.08
CA ALA A 72 -1.87 12.96 22.62
C ALA A 72 -2.06 12.68 21.11
N PRO A 73 -1.08 12.05 20.44
CA PRO A 73 -1.23 11.60 19.05
C PRO A 73 -2.39 10.59 18.89
N SER A 74 -3.34 10.89 18.00
CA SER A 74 -4.44 9.98 17.66
C SER A 74 -4.24 9.36 16.28
N ARG A 75 -4.60 8.07 16.15
CA ARG A 75 -4.52 7.30 14.90
C ARG A 75 -5.86 6.62 14.65
N CYS A 76 -6.36 6.76 13.43
CA CYS A 76 -7.49 6.02 12.91
C CYS A 76 -7.03 5.25 11.67
N PHE A 77 -7.58 4.06 11.45
CA PHE A 77 -7.28 3.26 10.28
C PHE A 77 -8.59 2.91 9.56
N THR A 78 -8.56 3.04 8.24
CA THR A 78 -9.65 2.65 7.35
C THR A 78 -9.08 1.91 6.15
N GLU A 79 -9.93 1.17 5.46
CA GLU A 79 -9.54 0.49 4.23
C GLU A 79 -10.57 0.68 3.13
N PHE A 80 -10.06 0.73 1.90
CA PHE A 80 -10.91 0.87 0.73
C PHE A 80 -10.22 0.32 -0.50
N THR A 81 -11.03 0.06 -1.53
CA THR A 81 -10.53 -0.33 -2.85
C THR A 81 -10.21 0.93 -3.67
N TYR A 82 -8.99 1.01 -4.20
CA TYR A 82 -8.51 2.18 -4.94
C TYR A 82 -7.85 1.79 -6.26
N ARG A 83 -8.05 2.63 -7.27
CA ARG A 83 -7.37 2.57 -8.56
C ARG A 83 -7.03 3.98 -9.03
N THR A 84 -5.83 4.20 -9.52
CA THR A 84 -5.53 5.47 -10.19
C THR A 84 -6.33 5.58 -11.49
N LYS A 85 -6.55 6.81 -11.98
CA LYS A 85 -7.39 7.01 -13.18
C LYS A 85 -6.73 6.50 -14.47
N LYS A 86 -5.40 6.47 -14.53
CA LYS A 86 -4.65 6.24 -15.78
C LYS A 86 -3.55 5.20 -15.65
N SER A 87 -2.83 5.18 -14.54
CA SER A 87 -1.60 4.40 -14.43
C SER A 87 -1.80 2.97 -13.94
N TRP A 88 -2.85 2.69 -13.17
CA TRP A 88 -3.05 1.37 -12.58
C TRP A 88 -3.96 0.51 -13.45
N SER A 89 -3.57 -0.75 -13.66
CA SER A 89 -4.33 -1.70 -14.49
C SER A 89 -5.57 -2.22 -13.76
N ARG A 90 -5.53 -2.30 -12.43
CA ARG A 90 -6.61 -2.83 -11.60
C ARG A 90 -6.74 -2.09 -10.28
N SER A 91 -7.89 -2.27 -9.64
CA SER A 91 -8.11 -1.79 -8.28
C SER A 91 -7.37 -2.67 -7.27
N ARG A 92 -6.83 -2.02 -6.24
CA ARG A 92 -6.06 -2.65 -5.15
C ARG A 92 -6.56 -2.13 -3.81
N ARG A 93 -6.36 -2.91 -2.75
CA ARG A 93 -6.67 -2.51 -1.38
C ARG A 93 -5.68 -1.45 -0.91
N VAL A 94 -6.19 -0.39 -0.30
CA VAL A 94 -5.42 0.66 0.36
C VAL A 94 -5.87 0.73 1.81
N VAL A 95 -4.91 0.79 2.73
CA VAL A 95 -5.12 1.02 4.15
C VAL A 95 -4.57 2.42 4.46
N ALA A 96 -5.35 3.24 5.15
CA ALA A 96 -5.07 4.66 5.38
C ALA A 96 -5.43 5.10 6.80
#